data_AF-L8GS86-F1
#
_entry.id   AF-L8GS86-F1
#
_cell.length_a   1.000
_cell.length_b   1.000
_cell.length_c   1.000
_cell.angle_alpha   90.00
_cell.angle_beta   90.00
_cell.angle_gamma   90.00
#
_symmetry.space_group_name_H-M   'P 1'
#
loop_
_entity.id
_entity.type
_entity.pdbx_description
1 polymer ?
#
loop_
_entity_poly.entity_id
_entity_poly.type
_entity_poly.pdbx_seq_one_letter_code
_entity_poly.pdbx_strand_id
1 'polypeptide(L)'
;MEQEQRLGAEASQPELEQRKGDDHDDHDDKPNTEVEEKKDKDADVEEGEEEEEEELPVVDVPQTRKEGKAGVRFQLVSDLHLEFPGCLDKLPHIPVNAPILCLLGDIGYPNKANYRAYLLEQADRFEHVLVVAGNHEYYNQESVQHADRLIDEICAERDNLHYLNKRSVRVGDVLFLGCTLWPYIPPEAIEKVWMRCNDYKIVVEGKALEHETTSGGLMSLMSLVYKNVTEAVKSGPPPAKSEDDARKNEGENAEAGAAEKEYHQLTPHETNLWHEQHVDWLVQEIERVKEANERTAGVDGEKVKVVVLTHHAPSKFRCIHPEAAGIEEICYDDLEWMMEDPVVVWGFGHTHWSSDNIINSTRVVSNQCGYITTAPDGKGSNYFDPAMVVDVHESLELIKSTPTTEERNCLLM
;
A
#
# COMPACT_ATOMS: atom_id res chain seq x y z
N MET A 1 -32.17 0.13 -75.88
CA MET A 1 -30.75 0.02 -75.50
C MET A 1 -30.66 -1.22 -74.64
N GLU A 2 -30.71 -2.41 -75.26
CA GLU A 2 -29.51 -3.15 -75.74
C GLU A 2 -28.55 -3.42 -74.57
N GLN A 3 -28.04 -4.62 -74.29
CA GLN A 3 -28.12 -5.96 -74.86
C GLN A 3 -27.39 -6.84 -73.81
N GLU A 4 -27.89 -8.02 -73.44
CA GLU A 4 -27.23 -9.34 -73.68
C GLU A 4 -25.92 -9.60 -72.90
N GLN A 5 -25.58 -10.75 -72.31
CA GLN A 5 -25.95 -12.18 -72.41
C GLN A 5 -25.37 -12.86 -71.14
N ARG A 6 -26.08 -13.72 -70.39
CA ARG A 6 -26.30 -15.18 -70.54
C ARG A 6 -25.03 -16.06 -70.38
N LEU A 7 -25.01 -16.88 -69.32
CA LEU A 7 -25.04 -18.37 -69.28
C LEU A 7 -23.62 -18.99 -69.32
N GLY A 8 -23.25 -20.04 -68.60
CA GLY A 8 -23.90 -20.99 -67.70
C GLY A 8 -22.91 -22.15 -67.42
N ALA A 9 -23.15 -22.93 -66.34
CA ALA A 9 -22.95 -24.38 -66.14
C ALA A 9 -21.62 -25.08 -66.60
N GLU A 10 -21.03 -26.10 -65.97
CA GLU A 10 -21.54 -27.23 -65.18
C GLU A 10 -20.33 -28.07 -64.65
N ALA A 11 -20.58 -28.81 -63.56
CA ALA A 11 -20.04 -30.11 -63.10
C ALA A 11 -18.59 -30.60 -63.37
N SER A 12 -17.90 -31.12 -62.33
CA SER A 12 -17.61 -32.57 -62.10
C SER A 12 -16.49 -32.81 -61.06
N GLN A 13 -16.71 -33.79 -60.15
CA GLN A 13 -15.71 -34.46 -59.29
C GLN A 13 -15.06 -35.66 -60.04
N PRO A 14 -14.34 -36.60 -59.39
CA PRO A 14 -13.07 -36.54 -58.63
C PRO A 14 -12.02 -37.54 -59.20
N GLU A 15 -10.76 -37.59 -58.71
CA GLU A 15 -9.96 -38.84 -58.79
C GLU A 15 -8.75 -38.89 -57.83
N LEU A 16 -8.51 -40.11 -57.33
CA LEU A 16 -7.43 -40.57 -56.46
C LEU A 16 -6.11 -40.76 -57.24
N GLU A 17 -4.96 -40.76 -56.55
CA GLU A 17 -3.96 -41.84 -56.74
C GLU A 17 -2.92 -41.92 -55.60
N GLN A 18 -2.66 -43.15 -55.18
CA GLN A 18 -1.63 -43.63 -54.24
C GLN A 18 -0.36 -44.03 -55.00
N ARG A 19 0.85 -43.87 -54.41
CA ARG A 19 2.06 -44.74 -54.51
C ARG A 19 2.97 -44.40 -53.30
N LYS A 20 3.49 -45.25 -52.39
CA LYS A 20 4.11 -46.61 -52.33
C LYS A 20 5.47 -46.79 -53.03
N GLY A 21 6.43 -47.32 -52.26
CA GLY A 21 7.82 -47.73 -52.57
C GLY A 21 8.78 -47.05 -51.58
N ASP A 22 9.27 -47.64 -50.47
CA ASP A 22 9.98 -48.92 -50.22
C ASP A 22 11.21 -49.14 -51.12
N ASP A 23 12.40 -49.13 -50.51
CA ASP A 23 13.51 -50.12 -50.61
C ASP A 23 14.82 -49.54 -50.01
N HIS A 24 15.29 -50.10 -48.88
CA HIS A 24 16.48 -51.00 -48.73
C HIS A 24 17.83 -50.27 -48.83
N ASP A 25 18.53 -50.08 -47.71
CA ASP A 25 19.50 -50.99 -47.06
C ASP A 25 20.89 -50.93 -47.71
N ASP A 26 21.89 -50.50 -46.93
CA ASP A 26 23.05 -51.34 -46.55
C ASP A 26 24.19 -50.52 -45.92
N HIS A 27 24.66 -51.02 -44.77
CA HIS A 27 26.05 -51.21 -44.31
C HIS A 27 27.09 -50.06 -44.45
N ASP A 28 28.04 -49.82 -43.56
CA ASP A 28 28.59 -50.52 -42.40
C ASP A 28 29.61 -49.56 -41.71
N ASP A 29 30.23 -50.06 -40.64
CA ASP A 29 31.53 -49.66 -40.07
C ASP A 29 31.59 -48.59 -38.95
N LYS A 30 31.71 -49.13 -37.73
CA LYS A 30 32.50 -48.56 -36.61
C LYS A 30 33.99 -48.89 -36.81
N PRO A 31 34.93 -48.11 -36.24
CA PRO A 31 35.52 -48.45 -34.93
C PRO A 31 35.76 -47.19 -34.06
N ASN A 32 35.45 -47.16 -32.76
CA ASN A 32 36.14 -47.71 -31.58
C ASN A 32 37.53 -47.12 -31.24
N THR A 33 37.72 -46.89 -29.94
CA THR A 33 38.95 -46.62 -29.14
C THR A 33 39.47 -45.17 -29.05
N GLU A 34 40.06 -44.65 -27.97
CA GLU A 34 40.05 -44.83 -26.50
C GLU A 34 41.12 -43.81 -25.96
N VAL A 35 41.01 -43.35 -24.69
CA VAL A 35 42.07 -42.68 -23.85
C VAL A 35 42.50 -41.24 -24.27
N GLU A 36 42.74 -40.19 -23.44
CA GLU A 36 43.44 -39.97 -22.14
C GLU A 36 42.98 -38.64 -21.48
N GLU A 37 42.69 -38.65 -20.17
CA GLU A 37 43.44 -38.05 -19.03
C GLU A 37 43.60 -36.51 -18.90
N LYS A 38 42.96 -35.99 -17.82
CA LYS A 38 43.37 -34.98 -16.82
C LYS A 38 44.08 -33.68 -17.23
N LYS A 39 43.52 -32.56 -16.75
CA LYS A 39 44.28 -31.57 -15.96
C LYS A 39 43.36 -30.63 -15.15
N ASP A 40 43.67 -30.53 -13.87
CA ASP A 40 43.11 -29.63 -12.86
C ASP A 40 43.17 -28.16 -13.27
N LYS A 41 42.11 -27.41 -12.94
CA LYS A 41 42.21 -26.02 -12.50
C LYS A 41 41.11 -25.74 -11.47
N ASP A 42 41.57 -25.47 -10.26
CA ASP A 42 40.83 -24.87 -9.17
C ASP A 42 40.14 -23.58 -9.65
N ALA A 43 38.84 -23.50 -9.42
CA ALA A 43 38.10 -22.25 -9.43
C ALA A 43 37.30 -22.25 -8.12
N ASP A 44 37.71 -21.38 -7.20
CA ASP A 44 36.97 -21.01 -6.01
C ASP A 44 35.56 -20.56 -6.43
N VAL A 45 34.58 -21.40 -6.13
CA VAL A 45 33.17 -21.00 -6.14
C VAL A 45 32.93 -20.47 -4.75
N GLU A 46 32.94 -19.14 -4.61
CA GLU A 46 32.27 -18.48 -3.48
C GLU A 46 30.80 -18.91 -3.55
N GLU A 47 30.41 -19.82 -2.67
CA GLU A 47 29.01 -20.06 -2.34
C GLU A 47 28.48 -18.74 -1.78
N GLY A 48 27.78 -18.00 -2.65
CA GLY A 48 26.97 -16.88 -2.20
C GLY A 48 25.95 -17.42 -1.22
N GLU A 49 26.04 -16.97 0.03
CA GLU A 49 24.97 -17.11 0.99
C GLU A 49 23.75 -16.40 0.36
N GLU A 50 22.81 -17.19 -0.19
CA GLU A 50 21.48 -16.70 -0.51
C GLU A 50 20.88 -16.25 0.83
N GLU A 51 20.90 -14.95 1.08
CA GLU A 51 20.12 -14.34 2.15
C GLU A 51 18.66 -14.72 1.86
N GLU A 52 18.13 -15.70 2.58
CA GLU A 52 16.70 -15.99 2.61
C GLU A 52 16.01 -14.71 3.09
N GLU A 53 15.51 -13.90 2.15
CA GLU A 53 14.60 -12.79 2.47
C GLU A 53 13.44 -13.40 3.26
N GLU A 54 13.34 -13.07 4.56
CA GLU A 54 12.22 -13.47 5.40
C GLU A 54 10.94 -12.89 4.77
N GLU A 55 10.22 -13.70 3.99
CA GLU A 55 8.94 -13.33 3.39
C GLU A 55 7.96 -12.99 4.53
N LEU A 56 7.45 -11.75 4.54
CA LEU A 56 6.36 -11.42 5.43
C LEU A 56 5.16 -12.31 5.08
N PRO A 57 4.54 -12.98 6.07
CA PRO A 57 3.54 -13.99 5.78
C PRO A 57 2.30 -13.36 5.13
N VAL A 58 1.90 -13.88 3.96
CA VAL A 58 0.62 -13.56 3.33
C VAL A 58 -0.50 -14.25 4.12
N VAL A 59 -1.45 -13.48 4.63
CA VAL A 59 -2.62 -14.06 5.33
C VAL A 59 -3.69 -14.44 4.30
N ASP A 60 -3.90 -15.73 4.10
CA ASP A 60 -5.02 -16.26 3.30
C ASP A 60 -6.31 -16.24 4.11
N VAL A 61 -7.32 -15.49 3.66
CA VAL A 61 -8.62 -15.42 4.34
C VAL A 61 -9.76 -15.99 3.48
N PRO A 62 -10.63 -16.85 4.06
CA PRO A 62 -11.69 -17.52 3.31
C PRO A 62 -12.88 -16.60 3.03
N GLN A 63 -13.42 -16.65 1.81
CA GLN A 63 -14.74 -16.07 1.52
C GLN A 63 -15.85 -16.95 2.09
N THR A 64 -16.64 -16.44 3.04
CA THR A 64 -17.67 -17.25 3.70
C THR A 64 -18.98 -17.31 2.89
N ARG A 65 -19.23 -16.31 2.04
CA ARG A 65 -20.35 -16.31 1.07
C ARG A 65 -19.90 -16.78 -0.30
N LYS A 66 -20.46 -17.92 -0.75
CA LYS A 66 -20.43 -18.35 -2.16
C LYS A 66 -21.26 -17.40 -3.02
N GLU A 67 -20.76 -16.20 -3.30
CA GLU A 67 -21.27 -15.41 -4.42
C GLU A 67 -20.77 -16.09 -5.70
N GLY A 68 -21.67 -16.73 -6.45
CA GLY A 68 -21.27 -17.45 -7.66
C GLY A 68 -20.62 -16.51 -8.66
N LYS A 69 -19.41 -16.82 -9.16
CA LYS A 69 -18.71 -16.09 -10.24
C LYS A 69 -18.58 -14.55 -10.07
N ALA A 70 -18.92 -13.98 -8.92
CA ALA A 70 -18.77 -12.55 -8.67
C ALA A 70 -17.36 -12.33 -8.11
N GLY A 71 -16.58 -11.44 -8.74
CA GLY A 71 -15.23 -11.10 -8.29
C GLY A 71 -15.21 -10.50 -6.88
N VAL A 72 -14.02 -10.30 -6.31
CA VAL A 72 -13.86 -9.70 -4.98
C VAL A 72 -14.47 -8.30 -4.93
N ARG A 73 -15.20 -7.99 -3.85
CA ARG A 73 -15.83 -6.69 -3.61
C ARG A 73 -15.56 -6.23 -2.18
N PHE A 74 -15.33 -4.95 -1.99
CA PHE A 74 -15.08 -4.36 -0.68
C PHE A 74 -15.71 -2.97 -0.54
N GLN A 75 -15.94 -2.54 0.69
CA GLN A 75 -16.29 -1.15 1.01
C GLN A 75 -15.04 -0.39 1.42
N LEU A 76 -14.99 0.89 1.06
CA LEU A 76 -13.86 1.77 1.36
C LEU A 76 -14.33 2.91 2.25
N VAL A 77 -13.63 3.20 3.35
CA VAL A 77 -13.89 4.34 4.23
C VAL A 77 -12.59 4.85 4.82
N SER A 78 -12.44 6.16 4.97
CA SER A 78 -11.31 6.79 5.66
C SER A 78 -11.73 8.12 6.31
N ASP A 79 -10.82 8.70 7.09
CA ASP A 79 -10.93 10.07 7.61
C ASP A 79 -12.21 10.26 8.46
N LEU A 80 -12.54 9.27 9.30
CA LEU A 80 -13.70 9.34 10.20
C LEU A 80 -13.45 10.27 11.39
N HIS A 81 -12.19 10.39 11.81
CA HIS A 81 -11.72 11.18 12.95
C HIS A 81 -12.56 11.04 14.23
N LEU A 82 -12.65 9.83 14.76
CA LEU A 82 -13.39 9.52 15.97
C LEU A 82 -12.91 10.30 17.20
N GLU A 83 -11.67 10.81 17.19
CA GLU A 83 -11.09 11.62 18.27
C GLU A 83 -11.80 12.96 18.49
N PHE A 84 -12.53 13.48 17.50
CA PHE A 84 -13.21 14.77 17.66
C PHE A 84 -14.52 14.64 18.43
N PRO A 85 -14.76 15.50 19.45
CA PRO A 85 -16.00 15.49 20.21
C PRO A 85 -17.23 15.64 19.31
N GLY A 86 -18.23 14.77 19.52
CA GLY A 86 -19.48 14.78 18.77
C GLY A 86 -19.39 14.21 17.34
N CYS A 87 -18.24 13.62 16.96
CA CYS A 87 -18.09 12.94 15.68
C CYS A 87 -18.99 11.70 15.59
N LEU A 88 -18.92 10.79 16.57
CA LEU A 88 -19.72 9.55 16.63
C LEU A 88 -21.22 9.76 16.41
N ASP A 89 -21.80 10.82 16.99
CA ASP A 89 -23.24 11.12 16.86
C ASP A 89 -23.64 11.57 15.45
N LYS A 90 -22.67 12.06 14.66
CA LYS A 90 -22.87 12.58 13.30
C LYS A 90 -22.48 11.59 12.21
N LEU A 91 -21.58 10.64 12.52
CA LEU A 91 -21.12 9.66 11.55
C LEU A 91 -22.31 8.87 10.98
N PRO A 92 -22.42 8.73 9.65
CA PRO A 92 -23.44 7.90 9.06
C PRO A 92 -23.14 6.44 9.37
N HIS A 93 -24.20 5.66 9.56
CA HIS A 93 -24.08 4.21 9.67
C HIS A 93 -23.60 3.63 8.34
N ILE A 94 -22.46 2.92 8.35
CA ILE A 94 -21.93 2.18 7.21
C ILE A 94 -22.73 0.89 7.05
N PRO A 95 -23.63 0.72 6.05
CA PRO A 95 -24.30 -0.57 5.80
C PRO A 95 -23.31 -1.65 5.35
N VAL A 96 -23.67 -2.92 5.52
CA VAL A 96 -22.88 -4.07 5.04
C VAL A 96 -23.39 -4.47 3.65
N ASN A 97 -22.79 -3.90 2.62
CA ASN A 97 -23.07 -4.13 1.19
C ASN A 97 -21.98 -4.96 0.48
N ALA A 98 -20.82 -5.16 1.12
CA ALA A 98 -19.74 -6.03 0.67
C ALA A 98 -19.19 -6.86 1.85
N PRO A 99 -18.53 -8.01 1.60
CA PRO A 99 -17.97 -8.84 2.66
C PRO A 99 -16.78 -8.20 3.38
N ILE A 100 -16.02 -7.34 2.70
CA ILE A 100 -14.80 -6.71 3.22
C ILE A 100 -15.05 -5.22 3.46
N LEU A 101 -14.57 -4.68 4.58
CA LEU A 101 -14.47 -3.25 4.83
C LEU A 101 -12.99 -2.85 4.94
N CYS A 102 -12.57 -1.87 4.14
CA CYS A 102 -11.24 -1.27 4.20
C CYS A 102 -11.33 0.11 4.87
N LEU A 103 -10.58 0.28 5.96
CA LEU A 103 -10.46 1.50 6.76
C LEU A 103 -9.08 2.13 6.51
N LEU A 104 -9.01 3.19 5.70
CA LEU A 104 -7.76 3.73 5.16
C LEU A 104 -7.21 4.95 5.91
N GLY A 105 -7.03 4.79 7.22
CA GLY A 105 -6.41 5.79 8.07
C GLY A 105 -7.31 6.96 8.45
N ASP A 106 -6.86 7.71 9.44
CA ASP A 106 -7.57 8.80 10.10
C ASP A 106 -8.95 8.35 10.60
N ILE A 107 -9.01 7.12 11.10
CA ILE A 107 -10.16 6.57 11.80
C ILE A 107 -10.20 7.15 13.21
N GLY A 108 -9.05 7.25 13.86
CA GLY A 108 -8.85 8.06 15.06
C GLY A 108 -7.71 7.58 15.94
N TYR A 109 -7.70 8.01 17.20
CA TYR A 109 -6.56 7.75 18.10
C TYR A 109 -6.60 6.34 18.71
N PRO A 110 -5.60 5.46 18.48
CA PRO A 110 -5.58 4.09 18.99
C PRO A 110 -5.62 3.99 20.52
N ASN A 111 -5.07 4.99 21.22
CA ASN A 111 -5.12 5.08 22.68
C ASN A 111 -6.49 5.49 23.27
N LYS A 112 -7.52 5.70 22.43
CA LYS A 112 -8.87 6.04 22.87
C LYS A 112 -9.81 4.84 22.74
N ALA A 113 -10.69 4.69 23.73
CA ALA A 113 -11.62 3.56 23.81
C ALA A 113 -12.59 3.47 22.62
N ASN A 114 -12.95 4.62 22.03
CA ASN A 114 -13.85 4.67 20.87
C ASN A 114 -13.21 4.11 19.60
N TYR A 115 -11.90 4.27 19.39
CA TYR A 115 -11.19 3.66 18.26
C TYR A 115 -11.31 2.13 18.31
N ARG A 116 -10.91 1.53 19.43
CA ARG A 116 -11.04 0.10 19.68
C ARG A 116 -12.49 -0.37 19.54
N ALA A 117 -13.44 0.31 20.20
CA ALA A 117 -14.85 -0.06 20.15
C ALA A 117 -15.39 -0.06 18.71
N TYR A 118 -15.01 0.94 17.92
CA TYR A 118 -15.45 1.06 16.54
C TYR A 118 -14.90 -0.06 15.65
N LEU A 119 -13.60 -0.38 15.75
CA LEU A 119 -12.99 -1.46 14.97
C LEU A 119 -13.62 -2.82 15.29
N LEU A 120 -13.83 -3.12 16.58
CA LEU A 120 -14.47 -4.36 16.99
C LEU A 120 -15.94 -4.44 16.54
N GLU A 121 -16.67 -3.33 16.58
CA GLU A 121 -18.04 -3.28 16.05
C GLU A 121 -18.07 -3.58 14.54
N GLN A 122 -17.10 -3.06 13.76
CA GLN A 122 -17.04 -3.38 12.33
C GLN A 122 -16.64 -4.84 12.11
N ALA A 123 -15.70 -5.38 12.90
CA ALA A 123 -15.31 -6.79 12.82
C ALA A 123 -16.47 -7.74 13.15
N ASP A 124 -17.40 -7.34 14.03
CA ASP A 124 -18.61 -8.12 14.32
C ASP A 124 -19.65 -8.07 13.17
N ARG A 125 -19.49 -7.17 12.19
CA ARG A 125 -20.47 -6.90 11.11
C ARG A 125 -20.00 -7.33 9.71
N PHE A 126 -18.71 -7.25 9.43
CA PHE A 126 -18.10 -7.57 8.14
C PHE A 126 -17.38 -8.92 8.18
N GLU A 127 -17.27 -9.60 7.04
CA GLU A 127 -16.51 -10.87 6.97
C GLU A 127 -15.02 -10.63 7.21
N HIS A 128 -14.47 -9.53 6.69
CA HIS A 128 -13.13 -9.04 6.99
C HIS A 128 -13.09 -7.52 7.12
N VAL A 129 -12.26 -7.01 8.01
CA VAL A 129 -11.95 -5.59 8.15
C VAL A 129 -10.45 -5.41 7.98
N LEU A 130 -10.04 -4.61 6.99
CA LEU A 130 -8.65 -4.26 6.71
C LEU A 130 -8.40 -2.84 7.20
N VAL A 131 -7.39 -2.63 8.03
CA VAL A 131 -7.07 -1.34 8.65
C VAL A 131 -5.70 -0.88 8.19
N VAL A 132 -5.61 0.35 7.72
CA VAL A 132 -4.35 1.09 7.50
C VAL A 132 -4.33 2.27 8.45
N ALA A 133 -3.17 2.59 9.03
CA ALA A 133 -3.02 3.77 9.87
C ALA A 133 -2.83 5.02 9.01
N GLY A 134 -3.46 6.12 9.40
CA GLY A 134 -3.20 7.45 8.89
C GLY A 134 -2.30 8.26 9.83
N ASN A 135 -2.11 9.54 9.53
CA ASN A 135 -1.27 10.39 10.36
C ASN A 135 -1.93 10.67 11.72
N HIS A 136 -3.25 10.73 11.80
CA HIS A 136 -3.96 10.95 13.06
C HIS A 136 -3.85 9.76 14.02
N GLU A 137 -3.70 8.52 13.54
CA GLU A 137 -3.41 7.39 14.43
C GLU A 137 -2.12 7.61 15.25
N TYR A 138 -1.15 8.34 14.69
CA TYR A 138 0.14 8.65 15.33
C TYR A 138 0.11 9.89 16.24
N TYR A 139 -0.99 10.65 16.24
CA TYR A 139 -1.08 11.86 17.04
C TYR A 139 -1.32 11.54 18.52
N ASN A 140 -0.66 12.31 19.39
CA ASN A 140 -0.79 12.19 20.85
C ASN A 140 -0.52 10.76 21.38
N GLN A 141 0.40 10.06 20.72
CA GLN A 141 0.91 8.74 21.13
C GLN A 141 2.29 8.90 21.81
N GLU A 142 2.76 7.84 22.46
CA GLU A 142 4.11 7.84 23.05
C GLU A 142 5.23 7.76 21.99
N SER A 143 4.96 7.05 20.89
CA SER A 143 5.78 6.99 19.69
C SER A 143 4.97 6.43 18.53
N VAL A 144 5.51 6.44 17.30
CA VAL A 144 4.90 5.75 16.15
C VAL A 144 4.76 4.26 16.42
N GLN A 145 5.80 3.60 16.95
CA GLN A 145 5.74 2.17 17.28
C GLN A 145 4.77 1.88 18.43
N HIS A 146 4.54 2.83 19.35
CA HIS A 146 3.49 2.68 20.35
C HIS A 146 2.10 2.63 19.69
N ALA A 147 1.84 3.53 18.73
CA ALA A 147 0.60 3.52 17.97
C ALA A 147 0.43 2.19 17.21
N ASP A 148 1.45 1.77 16.47
CA ASP A 148 1.42 0.52 15.69
C ASP A 148 1.13 -0.68 16.60
N ARG A 149 1.78 -0.77 17.77
CA ARG A 149 1.51 -1.83 18.76
C ARG A 149 0.07 -1.83 19.25
N LEU A 150 -0.50 -0.67 19.56
CA LEU A 150 -1.89 -0.58 19.99
C LEU A 150 -2.86 -1.06 18.90
N ILE A 151 -2.61 -0.68 17.64
CA ILE A 151 -3.45 -1.11 16.52
C ILE A 151 -3.32 -2.62 16.32
N ASP A 152 -2.11 -3.17 16.37
CA ASP A 152 -1.85 -4.61 16.31
C ASP A 152 -2.58 -5.37 17.43
N GLU A 153 -2.47 -4.90 18.68
CA GLU A 153 -3.15 -5.50 19.84
C GLU A 153 -4.67 -5.51 19.68
N ILE A 154 -5.26 -4.42 19.17
CA ILE A 154 -6.70 -4.34 18.92
C ILE A 154 -7.11 -5.29 17.81
N CYS A 155 -6.35 -5.35 16.71
CA CYS A 155 -6.66 -6.21 15.58
C CYS A 155 -6.55 -7.69 15.94
N ALA A 156 -5.58 -8.06 16.78
CA ALA A 156 -5.41 -9.43 17.28
C ALA A 156 -6.60 -9.95 18.14
N GLU A 157 -7.55 -9.09 18.54
CA GLU A 157 -8.75 -9.53 19.26
C GLU A 157 -9.82 -10.19 18.38
N ARG A 158 -9.66 -10.15 17.05
CA ARG A 158 -10.58 -10.73 16.08
C ARG A 158 -9.81 -11.30 14.90
N ASP A 159 -10.02 -12.58 14.58
CA ASP A 159 -9.35 -13.25 13.45
C ASP A 159 -9.66 -12.62 12.08
N ASN A 160 -10.71 -11.80 12.00
CA ASN A 160 -11.13 -11.11 10.79
C ASN A 160 -10.82 -9.61 10.77
N LEU A 161 -10.05 -9.10 11.73
CA LEU A 161 -9.61 -7.71 11.79
C LEU A 161 -8.10 -7.65 11.55
N HIS A 162 -7.70 -7.04 10.44
CA HIS A 162 -6.32 -7.13 9.92
C HIS A 162 -5.69 -5.75 9.86
N TYR A 163 -4.60 -5.53 10.60
CA TYR A 163 -3.80 -4.33 10.47
C TYR A 163 -2.74 -4.50 9.38
N LEU A 164 -2.78 -3.64 8.37
CA LEU A 164 -1.86 -3.61 7.23
C LEU A 164 -0.86 -2.46 7.38
N ASN A 165 0.35 -2.80 7.81
CA ASN A 165 1.50 -1.90 7.89
C ASN A 165 2.70 -2.58 7.23
N LYS A 166 2.81 -2.43 5.89
CA LYS A 166 3.65 -3.27 5.02
C LYS A 166 3.31 -4.75 5.15
N ARG A 167 2.01 -5.07 5.13
CA ARG A 167 1.49 -6.45 5.19
C ARG A 167 0.47 -6.69 4.09
N SER A 168 0.26 -7.97 3.79
CA SER A 168 -0.66 -8.40 2.74
C SER A 168 -1.70 -9.41 3.22
N VAL A 169 -2.89 -9.33 2.63
CA VAL A 169 -4.01 -10.25 2.89
C VAL A 169 -4.54 -10.73 1.54
N ARG A 170 -4.67 -12.05 1.36
CA ARG A 170 -5.18 -12.65 0.13
C ARG A 170 -6.62 -13.12 0.31
N VAL A 171 -7.49 -12.70 -0.60
CA VAL A 171 -8.90 -13.10 -0.69
C VAL A 171 -9.15 -13.61 -2.11
N GLY A 172 -9.30 -14.93 -2.26
CA GLY A 172 -9.48 -15.52 -3.59
C GLY A 172 -8.27 -15.25 -4.50
N ASP A 173 -8.52 -14.66 -5.67
CA ASP A 173 -7.53 -14.24 -6.66
C ASP A 173 -7.01 -12.81 -6.44
N VAL A 174 -7.33 -12.16 -5.32
CA VAL A 174 -6.92 -10.79 -5.02
C VAL A 174 -5.96 -10.73 -3.83
N LEU A 175 -4.81 -10.10 -4.03
CA LEU A 175 -3.86 -9.74 -2.98
C LEU A 175 -4.06 -8.26 -2.60
N PHE A 176 -4.43 -8.01 -1.35
CA PHE A 176 -4.46 -6.68 -0.76
C PHE A 176 -3.10 -6.38 -0.15
N LEU A 177 -2.50 -5.25 -0.53
CA LEU A 177 -1.27 -4.71 0.04
C LEU A 177 -1.62 -3.44 0.80
N GLY A 178 -1.15 -3.28 2.04
CA GLY A 178 -1.44 -2.06 2.81
C GLY A 178 -0.28 -1.49 3.60
N CYS A 179 -0.14 -0.17 3.56
CA CYS A 179 0.79 0.63 4.35
C CYS A 179 0.30 2.09 4.45
N THR A 180 0.82 2.88 5.39
CA THR A 180 0.43 4.31 5.51
C THR A 180 0.83 5.15 4.30
N LEU A 181 1.96 4.79 3.66
CA LEU A 181 2.58 5.54 2.56
C LEU A 181 2.79 7.02 2.92
N TRP A 182 3.75 7.33 3.80
CA TRP A 182 4.15 8.74 3.96
C TRP A 182 4.65 9.30 2.62
N PRO A 183 4.27 10.53 2.24
CA PRO A 183 4.67 11.10 0.96
C PRO A 183 6.13 11.56 1.00
N TYR A 184 6.80 11.51 -0.15
CA TYR A 184 8.14 12.08 -0.28
C TYR A 184 8.12 13.62 -0.20
N ILE A 185 8.86 14.17 0.76
CA ILE A 185 9.03 15.62 0.91
C ILE A 185 10.31 16.06 0.20
N PRO A 186 10.22 16.84 -0.89
CA PRO A 186 11.41 17.28 -1.62
C PRO A 186 12.25 18.26 -0.78
N PRO A 187 13.60 18.28 -0.96
CA PRO A 187 14.50 19.07 -0.12
C PRO A 187 14.12 20.55 0.02
N GLU A 188 13.64 21.18 -1.05
CA GLU A 188 13.19 22.57 -1.07
C GLU A 188 11.91 22.82 -0.25
N ALA A 189 11.12 21.79 0.04
CA ALA A 189 9.89 21.88 0.81
C ALA A 189 10.08 21.52 2.29
N ILE A 190 11.16 20.81 2.66
CA ILE A 190 11.40 20.30 4.02
C ILE A 190 11.23 21.38 5.09
N GLU A 191 11.89 22.53 4.95
CA GLU A 191 11.82 23.60 5.97
C GLU A 191 10.40 24.13 6.14
N LYS A 192 9.70 24.35 5.03
CA LYS A 192 8.31 24.83 5.00
C LYS A 192 7.37 23.82 5.65
N VAL A 193 7.50 22.55 5.27
CA VAL A 193 6.69 21.42 5.74
C VAL A 193 6.90 21.22 7.24
N TRP A 194 8.15 21.11 7.68
CA TRP A 194 8.51 20.85 9.08
C TRP A 194 7.95 21.93 10.03
N MET A 195 8.10 23.20 9.66
CA MET A 195 7.64 24.30 10.53
C MET A 195 6.11 24.44 10.59
N ARG A 196 5.39 23.99 9.56
CA ARG A 196 3.98 24.34 9.38
C ARG A 196 3.02 23.17 9.55
N CYS A 197 3.39 21.97 9.10
CA CYS A 197 2.54 20.80 9.23
C CYS A 197 2.44 20.35 10.70
N ASN A 198 1.27 19.85 11.08
CA ASN A 198 1.01 19.37 12.43
C ASN A 198 1.62 17.99 12.70
N ASP A 199 1.84 17.18 11.66
CA ASP A 199 2.44 15.85 11.80
C ASP A 199 3.76 15.93 12.56
N TYR A 200 4.65 16.81 12.09
CA TYR A 200 5.97 17.04 12.69
C TYR A 200 5.96 17.86 13.98
N LYS A 201 4.80 18.30 14.46
CA LYS A 201 4.64 19.01 15.74
C LYS A 201 4.08 18.10 16.83
N ILE A 202 3.18 17.21 16.44
CA ILE A 202 2.35 16.41 17.34
C ILE A 202 2.90 14.98 17.43
N VAL A 203 3.37 14.41 16.32
CA VAL A 203 3.95 13.06 16.32
C VAL A 203 5.34 13.11 16.95
N VAL A 204 5.56 12.17 17.87
CA VAL A 204 6.83 11.99 18.57
C VAL A 204 7.41 10.63 18.24
N GLU A 205 8.73 10.55 18.27
CA GLU A 205 9.51 9.34 18.05
C GLU A 205 10.58 9.22 19.15
N GLY A 206 11.08 8.02 19.41
CA GLY A 206 12.17 7.79 20.36
C GLY A 206 12.78 6.41 20.16
N LYS A 207 13.99 6.17 20.72
CA LYS A 207 14.63 4.85 20.56
C LYS A 207 13.67 3.74 20.99
N ALA A 208 13.29 2.90 20.03
CA ALA A 208 12.74 1.59 20.30
C ALA A 208 13.61 0.95 21.38
N LEU A 209 13.00 0.38 22.41
CA LEU A 209 13.70 -0.51 23.33
C LEU A 209 14.43 -1.52 22.44
N GLU A 210 15.76 -1.43 22.36
CA GLU A 210 16.58 -2.46 21.76
C GLU A 210 16.22 -3.74 22.52
N HIS A 211 15.39 -4.60 21.92
CA HIS A 211 15.32 -5.97 22.36
C HIS A 211 16.75 -6.50 22.22
N GLU A 212 17.30 -7.02 23.32
CA GLU A 212 18.56 -7.75 23.32
C GLU A 212 18.51 -8.82 22.23
N THR A 213 19.07 -8.53 21.06
CA THR A 213 19.35 -9.54 20.04
C THR A 213 20.59 -10.27 20.50
N THR A 214 20.38 -11.43 21.10
CA THR A 214 21.36 -12.50 21.02
C THR A 214 21.68 -12.75 19.54
N SER A 215 22.94 -12.49 19.21
CA SER A 215 23.72 -12.94 18.04
C SER A 215 23.26 -12.54 16.64
N GLY A 216 23.92 -11.50 16.12
CA GLY A 216 24.83 -11.62 14.98
C GLY A 216 24.24 -11.46 13.57
N GLY A 217 24.61 -10.37 12.89
CA GLY A 217 24.47 -10.20 11.44
C GLY A 217 23.82 -8.87 11.06
N LEU A 218 24.52 -8.08 10.23
CA LEU A 218 24.09 -6.79 9.64
C LEU A 218 23.76 -5.62 10.59
N MET A 219 24.81 -5.01 11.16
CA MET A 219 24.82 -3.56 11.34
C MET A 219 24.91 -2.88 9.97
N SER A 220 23.75 -2.73 9.31
CA SER A 220 23.61 -2.05 8.01
C SER A 220 23.76 -0.53 8.17
N LEU A 221 24.16 0.15 7.09
CA LEU A 221 24.50 1.57 6.94
C LEU A 221 23.55 2.59 7.63
N MET A 222 22.34 2.17 8.01
CA MET A 222 21.34 2.96 8.73
C MET A 222 21.86 3.59 10.03
N SER A 223 22.74 2.91 10.78
CA SER A 223 23.35 3.50 11.99
C SER A 223 24.28 4.68 11.68
N LEU A 224 24.91 4.70 10.49
CA LEU A 224 25.82 5.77 10.09
C LEU A 224 25.08 7.01 9.61
N VAL A 225 23.94 6.83 8.94
CA VAL A 225 23.03 7.93 8.56
C VAL A 225 22.41 8.55 9.81
N TYR A 226 21.98 7.74 10.78
CA TYR A 226 21.42 8.23 12.05
C TYR A 226 22.44 9.04 12.88
N LYS A 227 23.72 8.62 12.88
CA LYS A 227 24.82 9.40 13.49
C LYS A 227 25.06 10.75 12.79
N ASN A 228 25.00 10.78 11.46
CA ASN A 228 25.25 12.01 10.71
C ASN A 228 24.12 13.03 10.85
N VAL A 229 22.86 12.57 10.95
CA VAL A 229 21.70 13.44 11.19
C VAL A 229 21.71 14.02 12.62
N THR A 230 22.07 13.22 13.62
CA THR A 230 22.19 13.70 15.02
C THR A 230 23.39 14.62 15.26
N GLU A 231 24.47 14.50 14.48
CA GLU A 231 25.60 15.45 14.53
C GLU A 231 25.28 16.78 13.81
N ALA A 232 24.49 16.77 12.73
CA ALA A 232 24.09 17.99 12.02
C ALA A 232 23.13 18.88 12.83
N VAL A 233 22.30 18.30 13.70
CA VAL A 233 21.40 19.04 14.62
C VAL A 233 22.16 19.72 15.77
N LYS A 234 23.39 19.27 16.08
CA LYS A 234 24.24 19.89 17.11
C LYS A 234 25.02 21.11 16.61
N SER A 235 24.94 21.47 15.33
CA SER A 235 25.66 22.61 14.72
C SER A 235 24.74 23.74 14.23
N GLY A 236 23.65 24.03 14.94
CA GLY A 236 22.96 25.32 14.78
C GLY A 236 23.82 26.48 15.34
N PRO A 237 23.80 27.69 14.74
CA PRO A 237 24.60 28.80 15.26
C PRO A 237 24.12 29.19 16.66
N PRO A 238 25.02 29.45 17.62
CA PRO A 238 24.63 29.75 18.99
C PRO A 238 23.85 31.08 19.04
N PRO A 239 22.83 31.23 19.90
CA PRO A 239 22.23 32.52 20.17
C PRO A 239 23.28 33.42 20.85
N ALA A 240 23.41 34.65 20.35
CA ALA A 240 24.28 35.66 20.94
C ALA A 240 23.89 35.92 22.40
N LYS A 241 24.77 35.57 23.34
CA LYS A 241 24.67 35.98 24.74
C LYS A 241 25.66 37.10 24.99
N SER A 242 25.14 38.24 25.45
CA SER A 242 25.91 39.32 26.03
C SER A 242 26.64 38.83 27.28
N GLU A 243 27.89 39.25 27.41
CA GLU A 243 28.70 39.10 28.62
C GLU A 243 28.02 39.83 29.78
N ASP A 244 27.54 39.08 30.79
CA ASP A 244 27.78 39.38 32.20
C ASP A 244 27.11 38.32 33.10
N ASP A 245 27.69 38.13 34.28
CA ASP A 245 27.30 37.26 35.39
C ASP A 245 27.70 35.77 35.35
N ALA A 246 29.02 35.55 35.36
CA ALA A 246 29.60 34.39 36.02
C ALA A 246 29.78 34.66 37.52
N ARG A 247 29.02 33.99 38.41
CA ARG A 247 29.47 33.60 39.76
C ARG A 247 28.46 32.72 40.53
N LYS A 248 29.01 31.58 40.99
CA LYS A 248 28.62 30.76 42.17
C LYS A 248 27.37 29.88 42.05
N ASN A 249 27.58 28.58 41.94
CA ASN A 249 27.45 27.67 43.10
C ASN A 249 27.92 26.26 42.72
N GLU A 250 29.00 25.83 43.39
CA GLU A 250 29.29 24.42 43.62
C GLU A 250 28.32 23.95 44.72
N GLY A 251 27.57 22.90 44.44
CA GLY A 251 26.61 22.32 45.36
C GLY A 251 26.19 20.97 44.83
N GLU A 252 26.74 19.93 45.45
CA GLU A 252 26.45 18.52 45.25
C GLU A 252 24.94 18.27 45.20
N ASN A 253 24.49 17.59 44.15
CA ASN A 253 23.35 16.68 44.24
C ASN A 253 23.64 15.50 43.32
N ALA A 254 23.94 14.36 43.96
CA ALA A 254 23.86 13.05 43.35
C ALA A 254 22.37 12.77 43.08
N GLU A 255 21.87 13.16 41.92
CA GLU A 255 20.63 12.61 41.38
C GLU A 255 20.97 11.34 40.62
N ALA A 256 20.35 10.25 41.06
CA ALA A 256 20.31 8.98 40.36
C ALA A 256 19.92 9.26 38.90
N GLY A 257 20.74 8.75 37.97
CA GLY A 257 20.48 8.88 36.54
C GLY A 257 19.14 8.26 36.18
N ALA A 258 18.10 9.10 36.14
CA ALA A 258 16.97 8.84 35.28
C ALA A 258 17.56 8.86 33.87
N ALA A 259 17.56 7.72 33.20
CA ALA A 259 17.78 7.70 31.76
C ALA A 259 16.75 8.68 31.16
N GLU A 260 17.21 9.83 30.68
CA GLU A 260 16.37 10.73 29.89
C GLU A 260 15.83 9.87 28.75
N LYS A 261 14.50 9.70 28.74
CA LYS A 261 13.87 9.07 27.59
C LYS A 261 14.07 10.02 26.42
N GLU A 262 15.00 9.68 25.54
CA GLU A 262 15.39 10.48 24.38
C GLU A 262 14.27 10.35 23.33
N TYR A 263 13.24 11.18 23.49
CA TYR A 263 12.17 11.37 22.50
C TYR A 263 12.42 12.66 21.72
N HIS A 264 12.10 12.67 20.43
CA HIS A 264 12.14 13.84 19.57
C HIS A 264 10.84 13.96 18.74
N GLN A 265 10.58 15.16 18.22
CA GLN A 265 9.47 15.36 17.28
C GLN A 265 9.82 14.73 15.94
N LEU A 266 8.83 14.12 15.29
CA LEU A 266 8.98 13.55 13.95
C LEU A 266 9.58 14.59 12.99
N THR A 267 10.47 14.15 12.10
CA THR A 267 11.10 15.00 11.09
C THR A 267 10.74 14.56 9.67
N PRO A 268 10.75 15.48 8.67
CA PRO A 268 10.55 15.10 7.27
C PRO A 268 11.58 14.10 6.74
N HIS A 269 12.79 14.07 7.30
CA HIS A 269 13.81 13.10 6.91
C HIS A 269 13.42 11.67 7.32
N GLU A 270 12.78 11.51 8.48
CA GLU A 270 12.30 10.21 8.93
C GLU A 270 11.10 9.74 8.12
N THR A 271 10.15 10.63 7.81
CA THR A 271 9.03 10.28 6.94
C THR A 271 9.47 10.00 5.51
N ASN A 272 10.52 10.66 5.00
CA ASN A 272 11.13 10.31 3.71
C ASN A 272 11.79 8.92 3.74
N LEU A 273 12.44 8.54 4.85
CA LEU A 273 12.95 7.19 5.00
C LEU A 273 11.82 6.15 5.04
N TRP A 274 10.71 6.44 5.71
CA TRP A 274 9.54 5.57 5.72
C TRP A 274 8.87 5.51 4.35
N HIS A 275 8.81 6.63 3.61
CA HIS A 275 8.35 6.67 2.23
C HIS A 275 9.14 5.66 1.37
N GLU A 276 10.47 5.74 1.38
CA GLU A 276 11.34 4.83 0.62
C GLU A 276 11.05 3.38 0.99
N GLN A 277 10.98 3.06 2.28
CA GLN A 277 10.65 1.71 2.76
C GLN A 277 9.26 1.22 2.32
N HIS A 278 8.26 2.11 2.27
CA HIS A 278 6.91 1.76 1.81
C HIS A 278 6.88 1.49 0.31
N VAL A 279 7.52 2.36 -0.49
CA VAL A 279 7.59 2.22 -1.94
C VAL A 279 8.38 0.97 -2.32
N ASP A 280 9.55 0.75 -1.72
CA ASP A 280 10.37 -0.44 -1.98
C ASP A 280 9.58 -1.73 -1.68
N TRP A 281 8.88 -1.79 -0.55
CA TRP A 281 8.05 -2.94 -0.19
C TRP A 281 6.91 -3.17 -1.19
N LEU A 282 6.19 -2.11 -1.58
CA LEU A 282 5.11 -2.21 -2.58
C LEU A 282 5.65 -2.71 -3.93
N VAL A 283 6.81 -2.21 -4.37
CA VAL A 283 7.46 -2.63 -5.62
C VAL A 283 7.81 -4.11 -5.57
N GLN A 284 8.43 -4.58 -4.49
CA GLN A 284 8.78 -5.98 -4.32
C GLN A 284 7.55 -6.89 -4.35
N GLU A 285 6.49 -6.56 -3.62
CA GLU A 285 5.27 -7.36 -3.60
C GLU A 285 4.53 -7.38 -4.94
N ILE A 286 4.46 -6.24 -5.63
CA ILE A 286 3.86 -6.16 -6.97
C ILE A 286 4.66 -7.00 -7.96
N GLU A 287 5.99 -6.94 -7.92
CA GLU A 287 6.83 -7.68 -8.85
C GLU A 287 6.80 -9.19 -8.61
N ARG A 288 6.74 -9.62 -7.34
CA ARG A 288 6.48 -11.03 -6.98
C ARG A 288 5.19 -11.56 -7.62
N VAL A 289 4.12 -10.75 -7.62
CA VAL A 289 2.85 -11.12 -8.26
C VAL A 289 2.97 -11.14 -9.79
N LYS A 290 3.66 -10.16 -10.40
CA LYS A 290 3.93 -10.14 -11.84
C LYS A 290 4.64 -11.42 -12.29
N GLU A 291 5.74 -11.77 -11.63
CA GLU A 291 6.51 -12.99 -11.91
C GLU A 291 5.69 -14.27 -11.69
N ALA A 292 4.86 -14.32 -10.65
CA ALA A 292 3.98 -15.47 -10.39
C ALA A 292 2.94 -15.63 -11.51
N ASN A 293 2.31 -14.53 -11.93
CA ASN A 293 1.32 -14.53 -13.01
C ASN A 293 1.94 -14.94 -14.35
N GLU A 294 3.15 -14.48 -14.65
CA GLU A 294 3.90 -14.86 -15.85
C GLU A 294 4.25 -16.35 -15.88
N ARG A 295 4.71 -16.91 -14.75
CA ARG A 295 5.00 -18.34 -14.62
C ARG A 295 3.78 -19.22 -14.88
N THR A 296 2.59 -18.73 -14.57
CA THR A 296 1.32 -19.44 -14.81
C THR A 296 0.65 -19.09 -16.13
N ALA A 297 1.25 -18.20 -16.93
CA ALA A 297 0.66 -17.77 -18.19
C ALA A 297 0.45 -18.95 -19.15
N GLY A 298 -0.81 -19.17 -19.56
CA GLY A 298 -1.20 -20.28 -20.46
C GLY A 298 -1.72 -21.53 -19.76
N VAL A 299 -1.75 -21.55 -18.42
CA VAL A 299 -2.56 -22.49 -17.64
C VAL A 299 -3.93 -21.84 -17.41
N ASP A 300 -5.01 -22.62 -17.35
CA ASP A 300 -6.40 -22.15 -17.07
C ASP A 300 -6.58 -21.58 -15.63
N GLY A 301 -5.51 -21.05 -15.01
CA GLY A 301 -5.52 -20.42 -13.70
C GLY A 301 -5.90 -18.93 -13.78
N GLU A 302 -6.70 -18.46 -12.82
CA GLU A 302 -6.98 -17.04 -12.64
C GLU A 302 -5.70 -16.31 -12.21
N LYS A 303 -5.37 -15.22 -12.89
CA LYS A 303 -4.25 -14.35 -12.51
C LYS A 303 -4.54 -13.69 -11.18
N VAL A 304 -3.53 -13.59 -10.33
CA VAL A 304 -3.61 -12.83 -9.09
C VAL A 304 -3.64 -11.34 -9.42
N LYS A 305 -4.64 -10.64 -8.86
CA LYS A 305 -4.84 -9.20 -8.98
C LYS A 305 -4.33 -8.51 -7.71
N VAL A 306 -3.83 -7.30 -7.82
CA VAL A 306 -3.33 -6.52 -6.68
C VAL A 306 -4.26 -5.34 -6.40
N VAL A 307 -4.64 -5.20 -5.14
CA VAL A 307 -5.29 -4.01 -4.59
C VAL A 307 -4.32 -3.36 -3.61
N VAL A 308 -3.94 -2.11 -3.88
CA VAL A 308 -3.08 -1.33 -2.97
C VAL A 308 -3.96 -0.43 -2.11
N LEU A 309 -3.71 -0.41 -0.80
CA LEU A 309 -4.45 0.36 0.19
C LEU A 309 -3.47 1.26 0.96
N THR A 310 -3.58 2.57 0.77
CA THR A 310 -2.73 3.54 1.45
C THR A 310 -3.54 4.57 2.22
N HIS A 311 -2.92 5.30 3.15
CA HIS A 311 -3.58 6.47 3.71
C HIS A 311 -3.35 7.70 2.82
N HIS A 312 -2.10 8.08 2.55
CA HIS A 312 -1.84 9.23 1.68
C HIS A 312 -2.10 8.89 0.20
N ALA A 313 -2.38 9.93 -0.58
CA ALA A 313 -2.72 9.78 -1.99
C ALA A 313 -1.50 9.36 -2.83
N PRO A 314 -1.64 8.44 -3.78
CA PRO A 314 -0.52 7.96 -4.60
C PRO A 314 -0.20 8.82 -5.82
N SER A 315 -1.04 9.84 -6.09
CA SER A 315 -0.91 10.74 -7.23
C SER A 315 -1.50 12.10 -6.86
N LYS A 316 -0.99 13.18 -7.45
CA LYS A 316 -1.66 14.48 -7.44
C LYS A 316 -2.94 14.48 -8.30
N PHE A 317 -2.93 13.76 -9.41
CA PHE A 317 -3.97 13.81 -10.42
C PHE A 317 -5.30 13.30 -9.86
N ARG A 318 -6.24 14.23 -9.66
CA ARG A 318 -7.61 13.97 -9.17
C ARG A 318 -7.71 13.25 -7.82
N CYS A 319 -6.66 13.28 -7.00
CA CYS A 319 -6.69 12.76 -5.63
C CYS A 319 -6.74 13.85 -4.56
N ILE A 320 -6.48 15.10 -4.93
CA ILE A 320 -6.58 16.28 -4.07
C ILE A 320 -7.66 17.24 -4.57
N HIS A 321 -8.23 18.04 -3.67
CA HIS A 321 -9.17 19.10 -4.04
C HIS A 321 -8.49 20.08 -5.04
N PRO A 322 -9.12 20.46 -6.17
CA PRO A 322 -8.49 21.33 -7.18
C PRO A 322 -8.06 22.71 -6.65
N GLU A 323 -8.79 23.20 -5.65
CA GLU A 323 -8.50 24.46 -4.93
C GLU A 323 -7.95 24.19 -3.52
N ALA A 324 -7.29 23.05 -3.30
CA ALA A 324 -6.69 22.73 -2.00
C ALA A 324 -5.77 23.89 -1.56
N ALA A 325 -6.07 24.45 -0.39
CA ALA A 325 -5.24 25.47 0.23
C ALA A 325 -4.36 24.78 1.28
N GLY A 326 -3.03 24.88 1.14
CA GLY A 326 -2.14 24.26 2.11
C GLY A 326 -0.75 23.95 1.58
N ILE A 327 -0.11 23.02 2.25
CA ILE A 327 1.17 22.43 1.85
C ILE A 327 0.78 21.15 1.12
N GLU A 328 0.83 21.15 -0.20
CA GLU A 328 0.37 19.99 -0.98
C GLU A 328 1.34 18.82 -0.90
N GLU A 329 2.61 19.08 -0.59
CA GLU A 329 3.68 18.07 -0.53
C GLU A 329 3.46 17.01 0.56
N ILE A 330 2.58 17.26 1.54
CA ILE A 330 2.20 16.27 2.55
C ILE A 330 0.98 15.43 2.15
N CYS A 331 0.36 15.73 1.01
CA CYS A 331 -0.93 15.13 0.66
C CYS A 331 -0.81 13.95 -0.31
N TYR A 332 0.20 13.97 -1.17
CA TYR A 332 0.28 13.06 -2.32
C TYR A 332 1.72 12.66 -2.64
N ASP A 333 1.82 11.59 -3.44
CA ASP A 333 3.06 11.09 -4.03
C ASP A 333 2.99 11.02 -5.57
N ASP A 334 4.08 10.69 -6.24
CA ASP A 334 4.17 10.58 -7.71
C ASP A 334 4.37 9.12 -8.15
N LEU A 335 3.40 8.25 -7.81
CA LEU A 335 3.49 6.79 -7.98
C LEU A 335 2.66 6.22 -9.14
N GLU A 336 2.25 7.07 -10.09
CA GLU A 336 1.42 6.67 -11.25
C GLU A 336 2.07 5.56 -12.10
N TRP A 337 3.39 5.46 -12.08
CA TRP A 337 4.16 4.44 -12.79
C TRP A 337 3.94 3.01 -12.24
N MET A 338 3.42 2.87 -11.02
CA MET A 338 3.05 1.57 -10.43
C MET A 338 1.61 1.15 -10.78
N MET A 339 0.83 2.04 -11.40
CA MET A 339 -0.62 1.87 -11.61
C MET A 339 -0.95 1.07 -12.86
N GLU A 340 -0.32 -0.09 -13.02
CA GLU A 340 -0.47 -1.00 -14.13
C GLU A 340 -0.67 -2.45 -13.65
N ASP A 341 -1.08 -3.36 -14.55
CA ASP A 341 -1.22 -4.80 -14.25
C ASP A 341 0.00 -5.31 -13.47
N PRO A 342 -0.18 -6.02 -12.34
CA PRO A 342 -1.41 -6.60 -11.80
C PRO A 342 -2.19 -5.66 -10.85
N VAL A 343 -1.75 -4.42 -10.64
CA VAL A 343 -2.47 -3.44 -9.81
C VAL A 343 -3.74 -3.01 -10.54
N VAL A 344 -4.89 -3.36 -9.95
CA VAL A 344 -6.21 -3.10 -10.53
C VAL A 344 -6.99 -2.03 -9.76
N VAL A 345 -6.71 -1.89 -8.46
CA VAL A 345 -7.29 -0.84 -7.62
C VAL A 345 -6.24 -0.25 -6.68
N TRP A 346 -6.27 1.07 -6.51
CA TRP A 346 -5.53 1.78 -5.47
C TRP A 346 -6.52 2.60 -4.62
N GLY A 347 -6.73 2.17 -3.38
CA GLY A 347 -7.53 2.88 -2.38
C GLY A 347 -6.68 3.85 -1.56
N PHE A 348 -7.19 5.06 -1.28
CA PHE A 348 -6.50 6.05 -0.44
C PHE A 348 -7.45 6.93 0.41
N GLY A 349 -6.89 7.75 1.31
CA GLY A 349 -7.57 8.72 2.20
C GLY A 349 -6.83 10.07 2.29
N HIS A 350 -6.77 10.68 3.49
CA HIS A 350 -5.96 11.84 3.90
C HIS A 350 -6.37 13.22 3.34
N THR A 351 -6.76 13.29 2.08
CA THR A 351 -6.95 14.56 1.36
C THR A 351 -8.29 15.23 1.65
N HIS A 352 -9.16 14.54 2.37
CA HIS A 352 -10.56 14.86 2.65
C HIS A 352 -11.33 15.17 1.36
N TRP A 353 -10.95 14.50 0.28
CA TRP A 353 -11.52 14.68 -1.05
C TRP A 353 -11.79 13.32 -1.67
N SER A 354 -13.04 12.87 -1.55
CA SER A 354 -13.49 11.63 -2.18
C SER A 354 -13.42 11.76 -3.70
N SER A 355 -12.81 10.78 -4.36
CA SER A 355 -12.67 10.71 -5.81
C SER A 355 -12.63 9.27 -6.33
N ASP A 356 -12.96 9.09 -7.60
CA ASP A 356 -12.97 7.79 -8.28
C ASP A 356 -12.54 7.99 -9.74
N ASN A 357 -11.31 7.57 -10.05
CA ASN A 357 -10.67 7.86 -11.32
C ASN A 357 -9.99 6.60 -11.88
N ILE A 358 -9.53 6.70 -13.13
CA ILE A 358 -8.60 5.74 -13.71
C ILE A 358 -7.29 6.46 -14.00
N ILE A 359 -6.18 5.88 -13.54
CA ILE A 359 -4.82 6.25 -13.93
C ILE A 359 -4.19 5.00 -14.54
N ASN A 360 -3.67 5.12 -15.77
CA ASN A 360 -3.20 3.99 -16.56
C ASN A 360 -4.26 2.87 -16.63
N SER A 361 -4.00 1.69 -16.04
CA SER A 361 -4.98 0.59 -15.97
C SER A 361 -5.56 0.34 -14.57
N THR A 362 -5.27 1.21 -13.60
CA THR A 362 -5.71 1.08 -12.20
C THR A 362 -6.88 2.01 -11.90
N ARG A 363 -7.88 1.51 -11.17
CA ARG A 363 -8.90 2.36 -10.53
C ARG A 363 -8.33 2.98 -9.26
N VAL A 364 -8.19 4.30 -9.24
CA VAL A 364 -7.67 5.05 -8.09
C VAL A 364 -8.84 5.74 -7.40
N VAL A 365 -9.12 5.35 -6.16
CA VAL A 365 -10.40 5.62 -5.50
C VAL A 365 -10.24 5.95 -4.01
N SER A 366 -11.04 6.90 -3.52
CA SER A 366 -11.13 7.25 -2.11
C SER A 366 -12.58 7.55 -1.69
N ASN A 367 -12.91 7.28 -0.43
CA ASN A 367 -14.21 7.54 0.14
C ASN A 367 -14.04 8.07 1.57
N GLN A 368 -13.78 9.37 1.64
CA GLN A 368 -13.23 10.06 2.81
C GLN A 368 -14.37 10.79 3.51
N CYS A 369 -14.60 10.52 4.79
CA CYS A 369 -15.61 11.25 5.55
C CYS A 369 -15.14 12.69 5.84
N GLY A 370 -13.86 12.86 6.19
CA GLY A 370 -13.29 14.12 6.63
C GLY A 370 -13.93 14.65 7.92
N TYR A 371 -13.69 15.93 8.22
CA TYR A 371 -14.18 16.58 9.44
C TYR A 371 -15.70 16.83 9.45
N ILE A 372 -16.50 15.79 9.70
CA ILE A 372 -17.97 15.86 9.74
C ILE A 372 -18.51 16.86 10.78
N THR A 373 -17.74 17.11 11.85
CA THR A 373 -18.11 18.06 12.89
C THR A 373 -18.09 19.51 12.41
N THR A 374 -17.26 19.82 11.41
CA THR A 374 -17.08 21.18 10.85
C THR A 374 -17.66 21.33 9.44
N ALA A 375 -18.15 20.25 8.82
CA ALA A 375 -18.83 20.31 7.52
C ALA A 375 -20.06 21.24 7.59
N PRO A 376 -20.20 22.24 6.70
CA PRO A 376 -21.30 23.22 6.73
C PRO A 376 -22.70 22.61 6.72
N ASP A 377 -22.85 21.42 6.14
CA ASP A 377 -24.09 20.66 6.04
C ASP A 377 -24.11 19.38 6.89
N GLY A 378 -23.05 19.13 7.67
CA GLY A 378 -22.86 17.93 8.48
C GLY A 378 -22.67 16.65 7.68
N LYS A 379 -22.36 16.71 6.37
CA LYS A 379 -22.21 15.53 5.50
C LYS A 379 -20.77 15.06 5.29
N GLY A 380 -19.78 15.74 5.88
CA GLY A 380 -18.37 15.40 5.68
C GLY A 380 -17.81 16.00 4.38
N SER A 381 -16.96 15.24 3.68
CA SER A 381 -16.36 15.60 2.40
C SER A 381 -17.39 15.73 1.27
N ASN A 382 -16.96 16.34 0.16
CA ASN A 382 -17.70 16.53 -1.08
C ASN A 382 -18.59 15.35 -1.55
N TYR A 383 -18.20 14.08 -1.33
CA TYR A 383 -18.91 12.91 -1.88
C TYR A 383 -18.81 11.64 -1.01
N PHE A 384 -18.69 11.76 0.31
CA PHE A 384 -18.67 10.57 1.17
C PHE A 384 -19.96 9.76 1.03
N ASP A 385 -19.83 8.48 0.62
CA ASP A 385 -20.94 7.54 0.52
C ASP A 385 -20.69 6.34 1.46
N PRO A 386 -21.39 6.22 2.59
CA PRO A 386 -21.20 5.11 3.53
C PRO A 386 -21.54 3.74 2.91
N ALA A 387 -22.29 3.72 1.80
CA ALA A 387 -22.70 2.52 1.08
C ALA A 387 -21.78 2.16 -0.10
N MET A 388 -20.70 2.92 -0.34
CA MET A 388 -19.82 2.77 -1.49
C MET A 388 -19.15 1.40 -1.53
N VAL A 389 -19.41 0.65 -2.61
CA VAL A 389 -18.76 -0.63 -2.92
C VAL A 389 -17.78 -0.44 -4.07
N VAL A 390 -16.61 -1.05 -3.94
CA VAL A 390 -15.59 -1.18 -4.96
C VAL A 390 -15.54 -2.63 -5.41
N ASP A 391 -15.84 -2.86 -6.67
CA ASP A 391 -15.69 -4.14 -7.33
C ASP A 391 -14.28 -4.27 -7.94
N VAL A 392 -13.61 -5.38 -7.68
CA VAL A 392 -12.35 -5.75 -8.32
C VAL A 392 -12.68 -6.43 -9.65
N HIS A 393 -12.59 -5.69 -10.76
CA HIS A 393 -12.92 -6.17 -12.10
C HIS A 393 -11.67 -6.43 -12.96
N GLU A 394 -11.81 -7.29 -13.96
CA GLU A 394 -10.76 -7.66 -14.92
C GLU A 394 -10.54 -6.65 -16.04
N SER A 395 -11.44 -5.68 -16.26
CA SER A 395 -11.33 -4.81 -17.44
C SER A 395 -11.80 -3.37 -17.26
N LEU A 396 -10.99 -2.46 -17.81
CA LEU A 396 -11.27 -1.03 -17.99
C LEU A 396 -12.57 -0.77 -18.78
N GLU A 397 -13.07 -1.73 -19.55
CA GLU A 397 -14.30 -1.60 -20.33
C GLU A 397 -15.56 -1.60 -19.45
N LEU A 398 -15.56 -2.35 -18.34
CA LEU A 398 -16.67 -2.30 -17.39
C LEU A 398 -16.65 -1.04 -16.54
N ILE A 399 -15.46 -0.53 -16.17
CA ILE A 399 -15.35 0.69 -15.35
C ILE A 399 -15.95 1.90 -16.08
N LYS A 400 -15.76 1.98 -17.41
CA LYS A 400 -16.41 2.99 -18.28
C LYS A 400 -17.92 2.82 -18.43
N SER A 401 -18.46 1.64 -18.08
CA SER A 401 -19.90 1.34 -18.15
C SER A 401 -20.62 1.52 -16.81
N THR A 402 -19.88 1.55 -15.69
CA THR A 402 -20.39 2.02 -14.41
C THR A 402 -20.61 3.52 -14.50
N PRO A 403 -21.86 4.01 -14.33
CA PRO A 403 -22.10 5.44 -14.36
C PRO A 403 -21.27 6.10 -13.27
N THR A 404 -20.51 7.12 -13.69
CA THR A 404 -19.80 8.02 -12.78
C THR A 404 -20.77 8.57 -11.73
N THR A 405 -20.27 8.96 -10.56
CA THR A 405 -21.12 9.57 -9.52
C THR A 405 -21.88 10.80 -10.04
N GLU A 406 -21.30 11.55 -11.00
CA GLU A 406 -22.00 12.62 -11.73
C GLU A 406 -23.16 12.11 -12.59
N GLU A 407 -22.99 11.00 -13.31
CA GLU A 407 -24.05 10.38 -14.12
C GLU A 407 -25.16 9.74 -13.27
N ARG A 408 -24.83 9.21 -12.09
CA ARG A 408 -25.83 8.69 -11.12
C ARG A 408 -26.74 9.79 -10.59
N ASN A 409 -26.20 10.99 -10.37
CA ASN A 409 -26.97 12.15 -9.90
C ASN A 409 -27.83 12.80 -11.00
N CYS A 410 -27.46 12.66 -12.27
CA CYS A 410 -28.27 13.10 -13.41
C CYS A 410 -29.52 12.22 -13.64
N LEU A 411 -29.53 10.98 -13.13
CA LEU A 411 -30.69 10.07 -13.21
C LEU A 411 -31.71 10.24 -12.07
N LEU A 412 -31.41 11.08 -11.07
CA LEU A 412 -32.22 11.31 -9.88
C LEU A 412 -32.80 12.74 -9.79
N MET A 413 -32.69 13.53 -10.86
CA MET A 413 -33.49 14.75 -11.10
C MET A 413 -34.53 14.49 -12.18
#